data_AF-A0A4R6SIU5-F1
#
_entry.id   AF-A0A4R6SIU5-F1
#
_cell.length_a   1.000
_cell.length_b   1.000
_cell.length_c   1.000
_cell.angle_alpha   90.00
_cell.angle_beta   90.00
_cell.angle_gamma   90.00
#
_symmetry.space_group_name_H-M   'P 1'
#
loop_
_entity.id
_entity.type
_entity.pdbx_description
1 polymer ?
#
loop_
_entity_poly.entity_id
_entity_poly.type
_entity_poly.pdbx_seq_one_letter_code
_entity_poly.pdbx_strand_id
1 'polypeptide(L)'
;MAQAQERLVIRYRNRLLGLGETYEANLPVFALMSAVLAIPVTGLVRVVQMFTVTGSRLWLGVLGVLPGFVLAVVSLVAVIWAFGSAKQAGARAYGVGLLVSVLAPVLAVEATAGIVTLLWRHGAIVAAHGAAPGLWASERFFLWHTLDAIPFLEIGDTFGWGEPTDLAGGAPSWIVVGLKLLVLIPLARLLVSAFWWLRAKESRTPGDEFWLDSPAGFLMPLLGVTAAAYAFLIWLWPSDSWLARLLDDLVPASVDVAGRHLPLAWVTPSVQWLVGGLLLMFGVFLGMNLIIMLFARFESVTAMAAAVLMTLLWMHIALIMTAAVVILFVRGGIATATPPLPPDAPLTAGIGDQVWGFVNAVPGLDIPKTTHWTRHHAFSGWPVGVLTLGLRLSVVVALLGLLWLLGRLVRSGRNEAAEPD
;
A
#
# COMPACT_ATOMS: atom_id res chain seq x y z
N MET A 1 -36.15 32.46 23.58
CA MET A 1 -35.31 31.28 23.87
C MET A 1 -34.90 30.50 22.62
N ALA A 2 -35.81 30.20 21.67
CA ALA A 2 -35.49 29.46 20.44
C ALA A 2 -34.33 30.07 19.61
N GLN A 3 -34.35 31.38 19.34
CA GLN A 3 -33.24 32.05 18.63
C GLN A 3 -31.87 31.98 19.36
N ALA A 4 -31.88 31.88 20.70
CA ALA A 4 -30.64 31.75 21.46
C ALA A 4 -30.07 30.33 21.37
N GLN A 5 -30.94 29.31 21.38
CA GLN A 5 -30.55 27.92 21.11
C GLN A 5 -30.03 27.75 19.68
N GLU A 6 -30.69 28.34 18.69
CA GLU A 6 -30.27 28.27 17.29
C GLU A 6 -28.89 28.90 17.08
N ARG A 7 -28.64 30.10 17.64
CA ARG A 7 -27.32 30.75 17.60
C ARG A 7 -26.25 29.92 18.31
N LEU A 8 -26.58 29.26 19.41
CA LEU A 8 -25.65 28.36 20.12
C LEU A 8 -25.31 27.13 19.26
N VAL A 9 -26.30 26.50 18.63
CA VAL A 9 -26.11 25.35 17.74
C VAL A 9 -25.25 25.73 16.52
N ILE A 10 -25.54 26.87 15.88
CA ILE A 10 -24.75 27.36 14.74
C ILE A 10 -23.31 27.67 15.16
N ARG A 11 -23.11 28.32 16.31
CA ARG A 11 -21.77 28.65 16.81
C ARG A 11 -20.98 27.39 17.19
N TYR A 12 -21.64 26.39 17.78
CA TYR A 12 -21.01 25.11 18.11
C TYR A 12 -20.66 24.31 16.85
N ARG A 13 -21.56 24.28 15.86
CA ARG A 13 -21.34 23.67 14.54
C ARG A 13 -20.16 24.32 13.83
N ASN A 14 -20.13 25.64 13.73
CA ASN A 14 -19.06 26.36 13.05
C ASN A 14 -17.71 26.20 13.78
N ARG A 15 -17.71 26.08 15.12
CA ARG A 15 -16.48 25.82 15.89
C ARG A 15 -15.97 24.39 15.70
N LEU A 16 -16.87 23.40 15.59
CA LEU A 16 -16.50 22.03 15.27
C LEU A 16 -15.97 21.90 13.84
N LEU A 17 -16.59 22.58 12.88
CA LEU A 17 -16.16 22.61 11.47
C LEU A 17 -14.79 23.29 11.30
N GLY A 18 -14.60 24.47 11.92
CA GLY A 18 -13.35 25.23 11.82
C GLY A 18 -12.15 24.56 12.52
N LEU A 19 -12.40 23.77 13.57
CA LEU A 19 -11.34 22.95 14.16
C LEU A 19 -10.92 21.84 13.18
N GLY A 20 -11.88 21.11 12.59
CA GLY A 20 -11.62 20.08 11.57
C GLY A 20 -10.79 20.58 10.38
N GLU A 21 -10.97 21.85 9.98
CA GLU A 21 -10.28 22.51 8.87
C GLU A 21 -8.76 22.55 8.98
N THR A 22 -8.25 22.98 10.11
CA THR A 22 -6.81 22.97 10.37
C THR A 22 -6.19 21.57 10.47
N TYR A 23 -7.00 20.52 10.62
CA TYR A 23 -6.51 19.20 11.02
C TYR A 23 -6.24 18.28 9.84
N GLU A 24 -7.08 18.35 8.81
CA GLU A 24 -6.96 17.53 7.61
C GLU A 24 -5.80 17.95 6.70
N ALA A 25 -5.44 19.24 6.69
CA ALA A 25 -4.30 19.75 5.95
C ALA A 25 -2.98 19.18 6.48
N ASN A 26 -2.92 18.87 7.77
CA ASN A 26 -1.72 18.40 8.45
C ASN A 26 -1.62 16.87 8.52
N LEU A 27 -2.62 16.11 8.02
CA LEU A 27 -2.62 14.66 8.09
C LEU A 27 -1.40 14.00 7.41
N PRO A 28 -0.97 14.44 6.20
CA PRO A 28 0.26 13.91 5.58
C PRO A 28 1.51 14.19 6.43
N VAL A 29 1.56 15.38 7.06
CA VAL A 29 2.66 15.76 7.96
C VAL A 29 2.67 14.86 9.20
N PHE A 30 1.52 14.62 9.81
CA PHE A 30 1.42 13.70 10.95
C PHE A 30 1.80 12.27 10.55
N ALA A 31 1.37 11.78 9.39
CA ALA A 31 1.76 10.46 8.90
C ALA A 31 3.27 10.36 8.66
N LEU A 32 3.87 11.37 8.04
CA LEU A 32 5.31 11.43 7.84
C LEU A 32 6.07 11.48 9.16
N MET A 33 5.70 12.38 10.07
CA MET A 33 6.28 12.47 11.41
C MET A 33 6.14 11.14 12.16
N SER A 34 5.03 10.43 11.95
CA SER A 34 4.79 9.13 12.55
C SER A 34 5.73 8.06 12.05
N ALA A 35 5.92 7.99 10.74
CA ALA A 35 6.89 7.10 10.13
C ALA A 35 8.32 7.43 10.60
N VAL A 36 8.68 8.71 10.66
CA VAL A 36 9.99 9.18 11.10
C VAL A 36 10.25 8.88 12.57
N LEU A 37 9.25 9.04 13.45
CA LEU A 37 9.36 8.72 14.88
C LEU A 37 9.34 7.22 15.16
N ALA A 38 8.67 6.43 14.32
CA ALA A 38 8.60 4.99 14.51
C ALA A 38 9.98 4.33 14.45
N ILE A 39 10.81 4.74 13.49
CA ILE A 39 12.15 4.19 13.24
C ILE A 39 13.08 4.28 14.47
N PRO A 40 13.34 5.44 15.10
CA PRO A 40 14.23 5.52 16.25
C PRO A 40 13.65 4.83 17.48
N VAL A 41 12.33 4.86 17.68
CA VAL A 41 11.69 4.21 18.83
C VAL A 41 11.83 2.69 18.74
N THR A 42 11.52 2.10 17.58
CA THR A 42 11.64 0.65 17.36
C THR A 42 13.11 0.23 17.33
N GLY A 43 13.98 1.05 16.71
CA GLY A 43 15.42 0.86 16.72
C GLY A 43 16.00 0.80 18.14
N LEU A 44 15.57 1.69 19.03
CA LEU A 44 16.02 1.68 20.43
C LEU A 44 15.57 0.42 21.17
N VAL A 45 14.31 -0.01 21.00
CA VAL A 45 13.80 -1.26 21.57
C VAL A 45 14.64 -2.45 21.10
N ARG A 46 14.91 -2.53 19.79
CA ARG A 46 15.73 -3.58 19.19
C ARG A 46 17.15 -3.58 19.73
N VAL A 47 17.78 -2.42 19.87
CA VAL A 47 19.14 -2.31 20.46
C VAL A 47 19.15 -2.85 21.88
N VAL A 48 18.17 -2.48 22.71
CA VAL A 48 18.04 -2.99 24.07
C VAL A 48 17.88 -4.51 24.06
N GLN A 49 16.99 -5.05 23.23
CA GLN A 49 16.77 -6.50 23.10
C GLN A 49 18.01 -7.25 22.63
N MET A 50 18.77 -6.69 21.68
CA MET A 50 20.00 -7.29 21.16
C MET A 50 21.04 -7.52 22.25
N PHE A 51 21.17 -6.60 23.22
CA PHE A 51 22.13 -6.73 24.33
C PHE A 51 21.64 -7.62 25.49
N THR A 52 20.33 -7.83 25.60
CA THR A 52 19.71 -8.43 26.79
C THR A 52 19.19 -9.83 26.55
N VAL A 53 18.47 -10.04 25.44
CA VAL A 53 17.88 -11.33 25.04
C VAL A 53 18.95 -12.31 24.57
N THR A 54 20.10 -11.80 24.12
CA THR A 54 21.23 -12.64 23.71
C THR A 54 22.08 -13.14 24.88
N GLY A 55 21.85 -12.67 26.10
CA GLY A 55 22.55 -13.11 27.31
C GLY A 55 22.14 -14.52 27.78
N SER A 56 22.96 -15.11 28.66
CA SER A 56 22.70 -16.43 29.26
C SER A 56 21.75 -16.40 30.46
N ARG A 57 21.46 -15.22 31.02
CA ARG A 57 20.65 -15.05 32.22
C ARG A 57 19.22 -14.67 31.86
N LEU A 58 18.25 -15.50 32.25
CA LEU A 58 16.81 -15.29 31.99
C LEU A 58 16.33 -13.88 32.38
N TRP A 59 16.70 -13.40 33.57
CA TRP A 59 16.22 -12.10 34.08
C TRP A 59 16.71 -10.91 33.24
N LEU A 60 17.91 -10.98 32.66
CA LEU A 60 18.40 -9.95 31.73
C LEU A 60 17.54 -9.94 30.47
N GLY A 61 17.22 -11.12 29.94
CA GLY A 61 16.30 -11.24 28.80
C GLY A 61 14.91 -10.68 29.10
N VAL A 62 14.35 -10.95 30.28
CA VAL A 62 13.06 -10.38 30.71
C VAL A 62 13.12 -8.86 30.77
N LEU A 63 14.15 -8.28 31.39
CA LEU A 63 14.35 -6.82 31.42
C LEU A 63 14.55 -6.22 30.03
N GLY A 64 15.12 -6.98 29.10
CA GLY A 64 15.29 -6.62 27.71
C GLY A 64 14.00 -6.48 26.90
N VAL A 65 13.08 -7.42 27.12
CA VAL A 65 11.81 -7.50 26.40
C VAL A 65 10.78 -6.54 26.98
N LEU A 66 10.83 -6.29 28.29
CA LEU A 66 9.82 -5.53 29.03
C LEU A 66 9.55 -4.13 28.44
N PRO A 67 10.54 -3.30 28.06
CA PRO A 67 10.29 -1.98 27.47
C PRO A 67 9.50 -2.07 26.15
N GLY A 68 9.88 -2.98 25.25
CA GLY A 68 9.19 -3.19 23.99
C GLY A 68 7.74 -3.64 24.19
N PHE A 69 7.53 -4.58 25.12
CA PHE A 69 6.20 -5.06 25.48
C PHE A 69 5.31 -3.95 26.07
N VAL A 70 5.83 -3.19 27.05
CA VAL A 70 5.10 -2.07 27.67
C VAL A 70 4.74 -1.02 26.62
N LEU A 71 5.68 -0.65 25.74
CA LEU A 71 5.44 0.30 24.66
C LEU A 71 4.39 -0.22 23.67
N ALA A 72 4.42 -1.50 23.31
CA ALA A 72 3.42 -2.12 22.45
C ALA A 72 2.01 -2.08 23.08
N VAL A 73 1.89 -2.43 24.36
CA VAL A 73 0.62 -2.39 25.11
C VAL A 73 0.09 -0.96 25.23
N VAL A 74 0.94 -0.02 25.65
CA VAL A 74 0.57 1.41 25.75
C VAL A 74 0.12 1.94 24.39
N SER A 75 0.82 1.56 23.32
CA SER A 75 0.45 1.96 21.96
C SER A 75 -0.91 1.37 21.57
N LEU A 76 -1.15 0.09 21.83
CA LEU A 76 -2.46 -0.51 21.53
C LEU A 76 -3.60 0.14 22.33
N VAL A 77 -3.40 0.38 23.62
CA VAL A 77 -4.38 1.08 24.47
C VAL A 77 -4.64 2.48 23.93
N ALA A 78 -3.60 3.21 23.52
CA ALA A 78 -3.76 4.54 22.93
C ALA A 78 -4.47 4.49 21.56
N VAL A 79 -4.26 3.46 20.73
CA VAL A 79 -5.01 3.23 19.48
C VAL A 79 -6.50 3.01 19.75
N ILE A 80 -6.83 2.16 20.73
CA ILE A 80 -8.21 1.85 21.14
C ILE A 80 -8.87 3.08 21.76
N TRP A 81 -8.18 3.76 22.67
CA TRP A 81 -8.67 5.00 23.30
C TRP A 81 -8.95 6.06 22.25
N ALA A 82 -7.99 6.28 21.33
CA ALA A 82 -8.17 7.22 20.25
C ALA A 82 -9.32 6.82 19.32
N PHE A 83 -9.77 5.55 19.32
CA PHE A 83 -10.85 5.05 18.46
C PHE A 83 -12.19 5.42 19.08
N GLY A 84 -12.32 5.23 20.40
CA GLY A 84 -13.47 5.71 21.17
C GLY A 84 -13.57 7.23 21.19
N SER A 85 -12.44 7.93 21.26
CA SER A 85 -12.41 9.40 21.35
C SER A 85 -12.53 10.11 20.00
N ALA A 86 -12.46 9.39 18.87
CA ALA A 86 -12.49 10.00 17.53
C ALA A 86 -13.76 10.83 17.26
N LYS A 87 -14.86 10.55 17.98
CA LYS A 87 -16.10 11.34 17.90
C LYS A 87 -16.06 12.69 18.63
N GLN A 88 -15.11 12.88 19.56
CA GLN A 88 -15.10 14.04 20.48
C GLN A 88 -13.76 14.79 20.52
N ALA A 89 -12.66 14.17 20.09
CA ALA A 89 -11.33 14.70 20.31
C ALA A 89 -10.77 15.40 19.07
N GLY A 90 -10.32 16.65 19.24
CA GLY A 90 -9.70 17.47 18.19
C GLY A 90 -8.37 16.90 17.65
N ALA A 91 -7.70 17.64 16.75
CA ALA A 91 -6.49 17.24 15.99
C ALA A 91 -5.48 16.37 16.74
N ARG A 92 -5.21 16.71 17.99
CA ARG A 92 -4.16 16.07 18.77
C ARG A 92 -4.45 14.57 18.96
N ALA A 93 -5.69 14.19 19.25
CA ALA A 93 -6.04 12.78 19.39
C ALA A 93 -6.03 12.04 18.06
N TYR A 94 -6.31 12.75 16.95
CA TYR A 94 -6.23 12.17 15.62
C TYR A 94 -4.79 11.93 15.18
N GLY A 95 -3.92 12.94 15.30
CA GLY A 95 -2.49 12.83 14.99
C GLY A 95 -1.77 11.82 15.88
N VAL A 96 -2.02 11.84 17.19
CA VAL A 96 -1.52 10.81 18.12
C VAL A 96 -2.08 9.44 17.74
N GLY A 97 -3.38 9.34 17.43
CA GLY A 97 -3.96 8.07 17.03
C GLY A 97 -3.34 7.50 15.76
N LEU A 98 -3.00 8.34 14.78
CA LEU A 98 -2.31 7.92 13.56
C LEU A 98 -0.87 7.48 13.85
N LEU A 99 -0.14 8.27 14.63
CA LEU A 99 1.21 7.93 15.11
C LEU A 99 1.26 6.56 15.76
N VAL A 100 0.37 6.37 16.72
CA VAL A 100 0.34 5.13 17.50
C VAL A 100 -0.15 3.95 16.64
N SER A 101 -0.96 4.18 15.61
CA SER A 101 -1.38 3.11 14.69
C SER A 101 -0.24 2.60 13.80
N VAL A 102 0.75 3.44 13.49
CA VAL A 102 1.96 3.02 12.75
C VAL A 102 2.95 2.34 13.70
N LEU A 103 3.11 2.88 14.91
CA LEU A 103 4.02 2.34 15.92
C LEU A 103 3.58 0.98 16.47
N ALA A 104 2.28 0.80 16.74
CA ALA A 104 1.78 -0.38 17.44
C ALA A 104 2.11 -1.71 16.73
N PRO A 105 1.92 -1.87 15.41
CA PRO A 105 2.31 -3.10 14.72
C PRO A 105 3.79 -3.42 14.82
N VAL A 106 4.66 -2.42 14.60
CA VAL A 106 6.12 -2.62 14.61
C VAL A 106 6.60 -2.99 16.01
N LEU A 107 6.12 -2.26 17.03
CA LEU A 107 6.44 -2.56 18.43
C LEU A 107 5.89 -3.93 18.87
N ALA A 108 4.72 -4.33 18.37
CA ALA A 108 4.16 -5.66 18.64
C ALA A 108 5.03 -6.77 18.04
N VAL A 109 5.53 -6.60 16.81
CA VAL A 109 6.47 -7.53 16.18
C VAL A 109 7.75 -7.65 17.00
N GLU A 110 8.37 -6.53 17.36
CA GLU A 110 9.62 -6.51 18.14
C GLU A 110 9.43 -7.11 19.54
N ALA A 111 8.34 -6.77 20.24
CA ALA A 111 8.02 -7.36 21.54
C ALA A 111 7.80 -8.87 21.43
N THR A 112 7.05 -9.33 20.43
CA THR A 112 6.76 -10.75 20.21
C THR A 112 8.02 -11.52 19.85
N ALA A 113 8.86 -10.98 18.96
CA ALA A 113 10.14 -11.56 18.59
C ALA A 113 11.07 -11.69 19.81
N GLY A 114 11.12 -10.68 20.66
CA GLY A 114 11.87 -10.71 21.92
C GLY A 114 11.37 -11.80 22.88
N ILE A 115 10.05 -11.87 23.13
CA ILE A 115 9.43 -12.90 23.99
C ILE A 115 9.73 -14.30 23.46
N VAL A 116 9.53 -14.53 22.16
CA VAL A 116 9.69 -15.85 21.55
C VAL A 116 11.15 -16.26 21.51
N THR A 117 12.07 -15.34 21.27
CA THR A 117 13.51 -15.63 21.37
C THR A 117 13.90 -16.03 22.78
N LEU A 118 13.34 -15.37 23.81
CA LEU A 118 13.58 -15.72 25.20
C LEU A 118 13.06 -17.12 25.52
N LEU A 119 11.83 -17.44 25.11
CA LEU A 119 11.21 -18.75 25.31
C LEU A 119 11.96 -19.85 24.57
N TRP A 120 12.37 -19.59 23.33
CA TRP A 120 13.13 -20.52 22.50
C TRP A 120 14.49 -20.85 23.12
N ARG A 121 15.22 -19.84 23.63
CA ARG A 121 16.51 -20.05 24.31
C ARG A 121 16.43 -20.89 25.57
N HIS A 122 15.30 -20.85 26.27
CA HIS A 122 15.09 -21.60 27.50
C HIS A 122 14.32 -22.91 27.28
N GLY A 123 14.19 -23.36 26.02
CA GLY A 123 13.60 -24.66 25.68
C GLY A 123 12.07 -24.73 25.80
N ALA A 124 11.39 -23.59 25.98
CA ALA A 124 9.93 -23.55 26.02
C ALA A 124 9.29 -23.59 24.62
N ILE A 125 10.04 -23.22 23.58
CA ILE A 125 9.63 -23.32 22.17
C ILE A 125 10.62 -24.21 21.43
N VAL A 126 10.08 -25.12 20.62
CA VAL A 126 10.86 -26.07 19.83
C VAL A 126 11.29 -25.40 18.52
N ALA A 127 12.57 -25.49 18.22
CA ALA A 127 13.14 -25.03 16.96
C ALA A 127 12.72 -25.97 15.81
N ALA A 128 12.68 -25.45 14.58
CA ALA A 128 12.82 -26.34 13.44
C ALA A 128 14.22 -26.99 13.42
N HIS A 129 14.32 -28.12 12.71
CA HIS A 129 15.56 -28.90 12.68
C HIS A 129 16.72 -28.05 12.12
N GLY A 130 17.80 -27.90 12.90
CA GLY A 130 18.97 -27.12 12.51
C GLY A 130 18.88 -25.60 12.74
N ALA A 131 17.76 -25.06 13.24
CA ALA A 131 17.62 -23.64 13.54
C ALA A 131 18.22 -23.30 14.91
N ALA A 132 19.00 -22.22 14.98
CA ALA A 132 19.60 -21.73 16.22
C ALA A 132 18.80 -20.54 16.79
N PRO A 133 18.64 -20.45 18.12
CA PRO A 133 17.85 -19.39 18.73
C PRO A 133 18.48 -18.01 18.53
N GLY A 134 17.78 -17.15 17.79
CA GLY A 134 18.24 -15.82 17.44
C GLY A 134 17.10 -14.81 17.36
N LEU A 135 17.37 -13.58 17.82
CA LEU A 135 16.42 -12.48 17.75
C LEU A 135 15.99 -12.19 16.31
N TRP A 136 16.97 -12.14 15.39
CA TRP A 136 16.70 -11.92 13.97
C TRP A 136 15.84 -13.01 13.33
N ALA A 137 16.02 -14.28 13.70
CA ALA A 137 15.20 -15.37 13.18
C ALA A 137 13.74 -15.21 13.60
N SER A 138 13.50 -14.89 14.88
CA SER A 138 12.16 -14.58 15.39
C SER A 138 11.56 -13.32 14.75
N GLU A 139 12.33 -12.23 14.64
CA GLU A 139 11.90 -10.98 14.00
C GLU A 139 11.48 -11.25 12.54
N ARG A 140 12.32 -11.95 11.78
CA ARG A 140 12.05 -12.32 10.39
C ARG A 140 10.76 -13.12 10.27
N PHE A 141 10.56 -14.11 11.16
CA PHE A 141 9.35 -14.94 11.21
C PHE A 141 8.08 -14.11 11.48
N PHE A 142 8.07 -13.28 12.53
CA PHE A 142 6.89 -12.49 12.88
C PHE A 142 6.65 -11.31 11.93
N LEU A 143 7.71 -10.70 11.38
CA LEU A 143 7.57 -9.67 10.36
C LEU A 143 6.94 -10.25 9.08
N TRP A 144 7.40 -11.43 8.64
CA TRP A 144 6.80 -12.12 7.50
C TRP A 144 5.29 -12.35 7.72
N HIS A 145 4.90 -12.93 8.86
CA HIS A 145 3.49 -13.17 9.15
C HIS A 145 2.66 -11.90 9.35
N THR A 146 3.27 -10.81 9.81
CA THR A 146 2.58 -9.53 9.98
C THR A 146 2.29 -8.88 8.63
N LEU A 147 3.25 -8.96 7.69
CA LEU A 147 3.08 -8.47 6.34
C LEU A 147 2.10 -9.33 5.53
N ASP A 148 2.15 -10.64 5.73
CA ASP A 148 1.18 -11.61 5.19
C ASP A 148 -0.24 -11.41 5.76
N ALA A 149 -0.38 -10.84 6.96
CA ALA A 149 -1.69 -10.56 7.54
C ALA A 149 -2.44 -9.42 6.85
N ILE A 150 -1.79 -8.62 6.00
CA ILE A 150 -2.45 -7.54 5.27
C ILE A 150 -3.13 -8.13 4.04
N PRO A 151 -4.48 -8.22 4.02
CA PRO A 151 -5.18 -8.82 2.90
C PRO A 151 -4.91 -8.05 1.61
N PHE A 152 -5.04 -8.73 0.46
CA PHE A 152 -4.85 -8.19 -0.88
C PHE A 152 -3.41 -7.82 -1.28
N LEU A 153 -2.48 -7.72 -0.34
CA LEU A 153 -1.11 -7.29 -0.65
C LEU A 153 -0.16 -8.45 -0.94
N GLU A 154 -0.33 -9.61 -0.29
CA GLU A 154 0.56 -10.79 -0.36
C GLU A 154 2.05 -10.39 -0.44
N ILE A 155 2.49 -9.60 0.54
CA ILE A 155 3.80 -8.94 0.49
C ILE A 155 4.92 -9.99 0.37
N GLY A 156 4.82 -11.11 1.09
CA GLY A 156 5.77 -12.22 1.01
C GLY A 156 5.96 -12.72 -0.43
N ASP A 157 4.86 -13.12 -1.07
CA ASP A 157 4.87 -13.62 -2.45
C ASP A 157 5.33 -12.56 -3.45
N THR A 158 4.91 -11.30 -3.24
CA THR A 158 5.24 -10.16 -4.11
C THR A 158 6.75 -9.89 -4.15
N PHE A 159 7.44 -10.04 -3.02
CA PHE A 159 8.89 -9.87 -2.94
C PHE A 159 9.67 -11.18 -3.11
N GLY A 160 9.00 -12.31 -3.33
CA GLY A 160 9.63 -13.64 -3.32
C GLY A 160 10.25 -13.98 -1.96
N TRP A 161 9.78 -13.34 -0.89
CA TRP A 161 10.25 -13.60 0.46
C TRP A 161 9.54 -14.86 0.97
N GLY A 162 10.23 -16.00 0.87
CA GLY A 162 9.73 -17.27 1.38
C GLY A 162 9.47 -17.25 2.88
N GLU A 163 8.46 -17.99 3.32
CA GLU A 163 8.10 -18.15 4.72
C GLU A 163 9.31 -18.66 5.53
N PRO A 164 9.73 -17.95 6.59
CA PRO A 164 10.80 -18.43 7.46
C PRO A 164 10.35 -19.70 8.20
N THR A 165 11.17 -20.75 8.15
CA THR A 165 10.85 -22.05 8.76
C THR A 165 11.53 -22.27 10.11
N ASP A 166 12.11 -21.23 10.73
CA ASP A 166 12.96 -21.37 11.93
C ASP A 166 12.19 -21.85 13.18
N LEU A 167 10.88 -21.55 13.26
CA LEU A 167 10.01 -21.87 14.39
C LEU A 167 8.98 -22.92 13.98
N ALA A 168 8.86 -23.98 14.81
CA ALA A 168 7.94 -25.08 14.56
C ALA A 168 7.04 -25.37 15.77
N GLY A 169 5.88 -25.98 15.52
CA GLY A 169 4.95 -26.44 16.55
C GLY A 169 3.83 -25.45 16.88
N GLY A 170 2.89 -25.90 17.72
CA GLY A 170 1.64 -25.17 17.95
C GLY A 170 1.78 -23.85 18.71
N ALA A 171 2.77 -23.71 19.60
CA ALA A 171 2.94 -22.50 20.41
C ALA A 171 3.29 -21.26 19.56
N PRO A 172 4.33 -21.28 18.69
CA PRO A 172 4.57 -20.19 17.73
C PRO A 172 3.35 -19.87 16.86
N SER A 173 2.63 -20.89 16.38
CA SER A 173 1.43 -20.69 15.55
C SER A 173 0.33 -19.92 16.29
N TRP A 174 0.05 -20.26 17.56
CA TRP A 174 -0.94 -19.50 18.36
C TRP A 174 -0.48 -18.07 18.65
N ILE A 175 0.83 -17.86 18.87
CA ILE A 175 1.41 -16.52 19.03
C ILE A 175 1.23 -15.71 17.75
N VAL A 176 1.46 -16.31 16.57
CA VAL A 176 1.20 -15.67 15.27
C VAL A 176 -0.27 -15.27 15.14
N VAL A 177 -1.21 -16.17 15.46
CA VAL A 177 -2.65 -15.83 15.43
C VAL A 177 -2.96 -14.64 16.33
N GLY A 178 -2.44 -14.66 17.57
CA GLY A 178 -2.58 -13.54 18.50
C GLY A 178 -2.02 -12.23 17.95
N LEU A 179 -0.83 -12.27 17.35
CA LEU A 179 -0.19 -11.12 16.71
C LEU A 179 -1.01 -10.59 15.52
N LYS A 180 -1.51 -11.47 14.63
CA LYS A 180 -2.35 -11.09 13.50
C LYS A 180 -3.61 -10.36 13.98
N LEU A 181 -4.31 -10.91 14.99
CA LEU A 181 -5.48 -10.26 15.59
C LEU A 181 -5.14 -8.90 16.21
N LEU A 182 -4.00 -8.80 16.90
CA LEU A 182 -3.52 -7.57 17.53
C LEU A 182 -3.23 -6.47 16.48
N VAL A 183 -2.58 -6.83 15.37
CA VAL A 183 -2.18 -5.91 14.30
C VAL A 183 -3.38 -5.46 13.44
N LEU A 184 -4.43 -6.28 13.32
CA LEU A 184 -5.63 -5.90 12.58
C LEU A 184 -6.33 -4.67 13.16
N ILE A 185 -6.29 -4.47 14.47
CA ILE A 185 -6.92 -3.32 15.15
C ILE A 185 -6.34 -1.97 14.66
N PRO A 186 -5.02 -1.69 14.78
CA PRO A 186 -4.44 -0.45 14.28
C PRO A 186 -4.55 -0.31 12.76
N LEU A 187 -4.50 -1.42 12.00
CA LEU A 187 -4.72 -1.36 10.54
C LEU A 187 -6.13 -0.93 10.18
N ALA A 188 -7.15 -1.53 10.81
CA ALA A 188 -8.54 -1.13 10.61
C ALA A 188 -8.77 0.35 10.96
N ARG A 189 -8.11 0.84 12.02
CA ARG A 189 -8.12 2.26 12.37
C ARG A 189 -7.48 3.14 11.30
N LEU A 190 -6.33 2.76 10.74
CA LEU A 190 -5.68 3.51 9.66
C LEU A 190 -6.59 3.61 8.44
N LEU A 191 -7.24 2.50 8.07
CA LEU A 191 -8.21 2.46 6.97
C LEU A 191 -9.41 3.39 7.24
N VAL A 192 -10.01 3.31 8.43
CA VAL A 192 -11.13 4.18 8.83
C VAL A 192 -10.70 5.65 8.83
N SER A 193 -9.50 5.95 9.32
CA SER A 193 -8.94 7.31 9.35
C SER A 193 -8.71 7.85 7.93
N ALA A 194 -8.10 7.06 7.05
CA ALA A 194 -7.91 7.42 5.65
C ALA A 194 -9.26 7.69 4.96
N PHE A 195 -10.25 6.85 5.22
CA PHE A 195 -11.60 7.01 4.71
C PHE A 195 -12.26 8.32 5.16
N TRP A 196 -12.21 8.63 6.47
CA TRP A 196 -12.79 9.88 6.99
C TRP A 196 -12.07 11.12 6.46
N TRP A 197 -10.75 11.06 6.30
CA TRP A 197 -9.98 12.15 5.69
C TRP A 197 -10.39 12.40 4.24
N LEU A 198 -10.55 11.35 3.44
CA LEU A 198 -11.04 11.45 2.06
C LEU A 198 -12.42 12.11 2.00
N ARG A 199 -13.34 11.67 2.87
CA ARG A 199 -14.71 12.21 2.96
C ARG A 199 -14.73 13.68 3.40
N ALA A 200 -13.82 14.09 4.27
CA ALA A 200 -13.80 15.45 4.74
C ALA A 200 -13.26 16.42 3.69
N LYS A 201 -12.29 15.99 2.87
CA LYS A 201 -11.86 16.72 1.67
C LYS A 201 -13.01 16.98 0.69
N GLU A 202 -13.87 15.99 0.48
CA GLU A 202 -15.06 16.11 -0.37
C GLU A 202 -15.93 17.32 0.02
N SER A 203 -16.17 17.52 1.33
CA SER A 203 -17.03 18.60 1.82
C SER A 203 -16.48 20.02 1.63
N ARG A 204 -15.19 20.17 1.29
CA ARG A 204 -14.51 21.48 1.22
C ARG A 204 -14.17 21.96 -0.16
N THR A 205 -14.16 21.09 -1.16
CA THR A 205 -13.95 21.52 -2.54
C THR A 205 -15.12 22.46 -2.89
N PRO A 206 -14.91 23.78 -2.95
CA PRO A 206 -15.98 24.73 -3.17
C PRO A 206 -16.65 24.39 -4.50
N GLY A 207 -17.97 24.55 -4.56
CA GLY A 207 -18.74 24.37 -5.80
C GLY A 207 -18.27 25.28 -6.94
N ASP A 208 -17.50 26.31 -6.63
CA ASP A 208 -17.20 27.41 -7.52
C ASP A 208 -15.82 27.26 -8.20
N GLU A 209 -15.85 27.27 -9.53
CA GLU A 209 -14.76 27.64 -10.45
C GLU A 209 -13.56 26.70 -10.65
N PHE A 210 -13.76 25.39 -10.66
CA PHE A 210 -12.80 24.51 -11.35
C PHE A 210 -13.40 24.14 -12.71
N TRP A 211 -12.75 24.55 -13.81
CA TRP A 211 -13.03 24.44 -15.28
C TRP A 211 -13.71 23.15 -15.83
N LEU A 212 -14.68 22.57 -15.13
CA LEU A 212 -15.14 21.19 -15.23
C LEU A 212 -16.67 21.11 -15.20
N ASP A 213 -17.34 22.07 -15.82
CA ASP A 213 -18.79 22.03 -16.04
C ASP A 213 -19.20 20.90 -17.00
N SER A 214 -18.24 20.18 -17.59
CA SER A 214 -18.51 19.04 -18.45
C SER A 214 -17.64 17.81 -18.10
N PRO A 215 -18.23 16.59 -18.12
CA PRO A 215 -17.46 15.34 -18.03
C PRO A 215 -16.40 15.20 -19.15
N ALA A 216 -16.54 15.94 -20.25
CA ALA A 216 -15.57 16.01 -21.33
C ALA A 216 -14.21 16.59 -20.89
N GLY A 217 -14.21 17.55 -19.95
CA GLY A 217 -12.97 18.13 -19.41
C GLY A 217 -12.08 17.11 -18.69
N PHE A 218 -12.65 15.99 -18.22
CA PHE A 218 -11.93 14.88 -17.58
C PHE A 218 -11.58 13.73 -18.51
N LEU A 219 -12.49 13.42 -19.44
CA LEU A 219 -12.25 12.40 -20.45
C LEU A 219 -10.99 12.71 -21.24
N MET A 220 -10.75 13.97 -21.60
CA MET A 220 -9.64 14.33 -22.48
C MET A 220 -8.25 14.09 -21.85
N PRO A 221 -7.94 14.53 -20.60
CA PRO A 221 -6.68 14.18 -19.95
C PRO A 221 -6.48 12.67 -19.77
N LEU A 222 -7.52 11.95 -19.34
CA LEU A 222 -7.41 10.50 -19.15
C LEU A 222 -7.20 9.78 -20.48
N LEU A 223 -7.97 10.12 -21.52
CA LEU A 223 -7.77 9.59 -22.87
C LEU A 223 -6.39 9.95 -23.41
N GLY A 224 -5.88 11.15 -23.12
CA GLY A 224 -4.52 11.55 -23.46
C GLY A 224 -3.46 10.67 -22.78
N VAL A 225 -3.60 10.39 -21.49
CA VAL A 225 -2.72 9.47 -20.76
C VAL A 225 -2.86 8.04 -21.26
N THR A 226 -4.09 7.61 -21.52
CA THR A 226 -4.39 6.30 -22.11
C THR A 226 -3.67 6.16 -23.45
N ALA A 227 -3.85 7.14 -24.34
CA ALA A 227 -3.23 7.16 -25.66
C ALA A 227 -1.70 7.21 -25.56
N ALA A 228 -1.14 8.01 -24.64
CA ALA A 228 0.30 8.07 -24.40
C ALA A 228 0.85 6.74 -23.85
N ALA A 229 0.12 6.08 -22.95
CA ALA A 229 0.47 4.77 -22.41
C ALA A 229 0.44 3.69 -23.52
N TYR A 230 -0.62 3.61 -24.31
CA TYR A 230 -0.67 2.69 -25.44
C TYR A 230 0.36 3.03 -26.52
N ALA A 231 0.60 4.31 -26.79
CA ALA A 231 1.65 4.72 -27.71
C ALA A 231 3.03 4.28 -27.19
N PHE A 232 3.31 4.42 -25.90
CA PHE A 232 4.53 3.88 -25.29
C PHE A 232 4.66 2.37 -25.53
N LEU A 233 3.58 1.60 -25.36
CA LEU A 233 3.59 0.15 -25.58
C LEU A 233 3.73 -0.25 -27.06
N ILE A 234 3.27 0.57 -27.99
CA ILE A 234 3.36 0.26 -29.42
C ILE A 234 4.72 0.72 -29.98
N TRP A 235 5.19 1.91 -29.55
CA TRP A 235 6.29 2.63 -30.17
C TRP A 235 7.60 2.61 -29.39
N LEU A 236 7.59 2.26 -28.10
CA LEU A 236 8.81 2.12 -27.29
C LEU A 236 9.09 0.68 -26.85
N TRP A 237 8.08 -0.19 -26.84
CA TRP A 237 8.18 -1.54 -26.28
C TRP A 237 8.94 -2.56 -27.13
N PRO A 238 8.72 -2.66 -28.46
CA PRO A 238 9.49 -3.61 -29.27
C PRO A 238 10.98 -3.23 -29.29
N SER A 239 11.87 -4.22 -29.24
CA SER A 239 13.31 -4.03 -29.50
C SER A 239 13.54 -3.37 -30.86
N ASP A 240 12.65 -3.65 -31.81
CA ASP A 240 12.73 -3.15 -33.19
C ASP A 240 11.89 -1.87 -33.37
N SER A 241 11.50 -1.24 -32.27
CA SER A 241 10.71 -0.03 -32.33
C SER A 241 11.47 1.09 -33.02
N TRP A 242 10.74 2.06 -33.59
CA TRP A 242 11.39 3.20 -34.23
C TRP A 242 12.30 3.96 -33.26
N LEU A 243 11.89 4.12 -31.99
CA LEU A 243 12.71 4.80 -31.00
C LEU A 243 13.94 3.97 -30.60
N ALA A 244 13.79 2.65 -30.43
CA ALA A 244 14.95 1.79 -30.15
C ALA A 244 15.96 1.85 -31.30
N ARG A 245 15.50 1.77 -32.55
CA ARG A 245 16.34 1.95 -33.74
C ARG A 245 16.99 3.33 -33.79
N LEU A 246 16.21 4.38 -33.53
CA LEU A 246 16.73 5.75 -33.48
C LEU A 246 17.80 5.91 -32.38
N LEU A 247 17.57 5.33 -31.20
CA LEU A 247 18.53 5.37 -30.10
C LEU A 247 19.78 4.56 -30.43
N ASP A 248 19.63 3.39 -31.05
CA ASP A 248 20.77 2.58 -31.49
C ASP A 248 21.58 3.27 -32.60
N ASP A 249 20.92 4.04 -33.47
CA ASP A 249 21.57 4.85 -34.51
C ASP A 249 22.27 6.10 -33.93
N LEU A 250 21.69 6.71 -32.88
CA LEU A 250 22.20 7.96 -32.29
C LEU A 250 23.20 7.74 -31.15
N VAL A 251 23.08 6.63 -30.42
CA VAL A 251 23.92 6.32 -29.26
C VAL A 251 25.02 5.37 -29.71
N PRO A 252 26.29 5.80 -29.76
CA PRO A 252 27.38 4.91 -30.12
C PRO A 252 27.43 3.74 -29.13
N ALA A 253 27.74 2.52 -29.60
CA ALA A 253 27.77 1.32 -28.75
C ALA A 253 28.69 1.44 -27.53
N SER A 254 29.70 2.32 -27.63
CA SER A 254 30.70 2.58 -26.60
C SER A 254 31.29 3.97 -26.74
N VAL A 255 31.74 4.55 -25.64
CA VAL A 255 32.55 5.79 -25.65
C VAL A 255 33.83 5.57 -24.85
N ASP A 256 34.95 6.02 -25.41
CA ASP A 256 36.23 6.03 -24.70
C ASP A 256 36.36 7.32 -23.87
N VAL A 257 36.36 7.18 -22.54
CA VAL A 257 36.56 8.30 -21.61
C VAL A 257 37.84 8.03 -20.82
N ALA A 258 38.85 8.89 -21.00
CA ALA A 258 40.15 8.78 -20.33
C ALA A 258 40.83 7.40 -20.50
N GLY A 259 40.78 6.84 -21.72
CA GLY A 259 41.37 5.53 -22.04
C GLY A 259 40.60 4.33 -21.48
N ARG A 260 39.40 4.54 -20.92
CA ARG A 260 38.48 3.46 -20.53
C ARG A 260 37.34 3.37 -21.52
N HIS A 261 37.14 2.16 -22.06
CA HIS A 261 36.04 1.83 -22.95
C HIS A 261 34.77 1.60 -22.12
N LEU A 262 33.82 2.54 -22.21
CA LEU A 262 32.54 2.45 -21.49
C LEU A 262 31.46 1.96 -22.46
N PRO A 263 30.89 0.76 -22.29
CA PRO A 263 29.77 0.32 -23.10
C PRO A 263 28.54 1.18 -22.80
N LEU A 264 27.84 1.65 -23.83
CA LEU A 264 26.62 2.46 -23.72
C LEU A 264 25.33 1.66 -23.98
N ALA A 265 25.42 0.34 -24.05
CA ALA A 265 24.26 -0.54 -24.21
C ALA A 265 23.19 -0.37 -23.11
N TRP A 266 23.52 0.28 -21.99
CA TRP A 266 22.58 0.61 -20.91
C TRP A 266 21.74 1.88 -21.18
N VAL A 267 22.12 2.72 -22.15
CA VAL A 267 21.45 4.01 -22.40
C VAL A 267 20.05 3.80 -22.97
N THR A 268 19.91 2.99 -24.02
CA THR A 268 18.61 2.66 -24.63
C THR A 268 17.58 2.14 -23.61
N PRO A 269 17.88 1.09 -22.80
CA PRO A 269 16.97 0.66 -21.76
C PRO A 269 16.73 1.75 -20.71
N SER A 270 17.74 2.56 -20.33
CA SER A 270 17.57 3.66 -19.36
C SER A 270 16.60 4.75 -19.82
N VAL A 271 16.54 5.04 -21.12
CA VAL A 271 15.53 5.96 -21.67
C VAL A 271 14.14 5.34 -21.60
N GLN A 272 14.00 4.06 -21.97
CA GLN A 272 12.74 3.33 -21.82
C GLN A 272 12.28 3.28 -20.36
N TRP A 273 13.21 3.09 -19.42
CA TRP A 273 12.99 3.15 -17.97
C TRP A 273 12.43 4.50 -17.52
N LEU A 274 13.08 5.58 -17.94
CA LEU A 274 12.68 6.94 -17.58
C LEU A 274 11.26 7.24 -18.08
N VAL A 275 10.98 6.96 -19.36
CA VAL A 275 9.67 7.23 -19.95
C VAL A 275 8.59 6.36 -19.32
N GLY A 276 8.85 5.06 -19.13
CA GLY A 276 7.91 4.15 -18.48
C GLY A 276 7.60 4.55 -17.03
N GLY A 277 8.64 4.94 -16.27
CA GLY A 277 8.51 5.43 -14.90
C GLY A 277 7.73 6.74 -14.80
N LEU A 278 8.01 7.70 -15.70
CA LEU A 278 7.27 8.97 -15.75
C LEU A 278 5.79 8.76 -16.09
N LEU A 279 5.49 7.91 -17.08
CA LEU A 279 4.11 7.57 -17.44
C LEU A 279 3.39 6.84 -16.32
N LEU A 280 4.07 5.93 -15.62
CA LEU A 280 3.50 5.25 -14.45
C LEU A 280 3.20 6.26 -13.33
N MET A 281 4.17 7.10 -12.98
CA MET A 281 3.98 8.12 -11.95
C MET A 281 2.84 9.08 -12.30
N PHE A 282 2.78 9.54 -13.55
CA PHE A 282 1.71 10.41 -14.03
C PHE A 282 0.35 9.68 -14.02
N GLY A 283 0.30 8.41 -14.45
CA GLY A 283 -0.90 7.59 -14.42
C GLY A 283 -1.43 7.33 -13.02
N VAL A 284 -0.55 7.04 -12.05
CA VAL A 284 -0.92 6.87 -10.63
C VAL A 284 -1.41 8.19 -10.04
N PHE A 285 -0.68 9.29 -10.26
CA PHE A 285 -1.06 10.61 -9.77
C PHE A 285 -2.40 11.06 -10.35
N LEU A 286 -2.57 10.98 -11.68
CA LEU A 286 -3.79 11.38 -12.37
C LEU A 286 -4.98 10.53 -11.88
N GLY A 287 -4.80 9.20 -11.83
CA GLY A 287 -5.85 8.29 -11.40
C GLY A 287 -6.29 8.49 -9.95
N MET A 288 -5.33 8.68 -9.03
CA MET A 288 -5.66 8.94 -7.63
C MET A 288 -6.41 10.26 -7.46
N ASN A 289 -6.00 11.32 -8.16
CA ASN A 289 -6.75 12.59 -8.16
C ASN A 289 -8.14 12.43 -8.78
N LEU A 290 -8.24 11.67 -9.87
CA LEU A 290 -9.51 11.40 -10.56
C LEU A 290 -10.48 10.64 -9.65
N ILE A 291 -10.02 9.56 -9.02
CA ILE A 291 -10.73 8.78 -7.99
C ILE A 291 -11.25 9.76 -6.93
N ILE A 292 -10.36 10.47 -6.22
CA ILE A 292 -10.74 11.37 -5.12
C ILE A 292 -11.83 12.36 -5.56
N MET A 293 -11.69 12.93 -6.75
CA MET A 293 -12.61 13.94 -7.25
C MET A 293 -13.97 13.37 -7.70
N LEU A 294 -13.95 12.25 -8.42
CA LEU A 294 -15.16 11.55 -8.86
C LEU A 294 -15.99 11.05 -7.67
N PHE A 295 -15.32 10.58 -6.62
CA PHE A 295 -15.98 10.17 -5.38
C PHE A 295 -16.60 11.36 -4.65
N ALA A 296 -15.96 12.52 -4.69
CA ALA A 296 -16.41 13.69 -3.93
C ALA A 296 -17.65 14.40 -4.50
N ARG A 297 -17.82 14.47 -5.83
CA ARG A 297 -18.62 15.58 -6.39
C ARG A 297 -19.97 15.20 -7.00
N PHE A 298 -20.22 13.92 -7.26
CA PHE A 298 -21.33 13.54 -8.14
C PHE A 298 -22.50 12.88 -7.41
N GLU A 299 -23.67 13.53 -7.49
CA GLU A 299 -24.95 13.02 -6.97
C GLU A 299 -25.79 12.34 -8.05
N SER A 300 -25.47 12.54 -9.32
CA SER A 300 -26.22 11.95 -10.44
C SER A 300 -25.74 10.55 -10.81
N VAL A 301 -26.69 9.69 -11.20
CA VAL A 301 -26.41 8.31 -11.65
C VAL A 301 -25.46 8.27 -12.84
N THR A 302 -25.60 9.21 -13.78
CA THR A 302 -24.74 9.28 -14.98
C THR A 302 -23.28 9.58 -14.64
N ALA A 303 -23.05 10.49 -13.70
CA ALA A 303 -21.71 10.82 -13.28
C ALA A 303 -21.09 9.74 -12.38
N MET A 304 -21.89 9.02 -11.61
CA MET A 304 -21.43 7.80 -10.93
C MET A 304 -21.06 6.70 -11.92
N ALA A 305 -21.87 6.46 -12.96
CA ALA A 305 -21.54 5.49 -14.00
C ALA A 305 -20.24 5.86 -14.73
N ALA A 306 -20.05 7.16 -15.04
CA ALA A 306 -18.80 7.67 -15.56
C ALA A 306 -17.64 7.43 -14.57
N ALA A 307 -17.83 7.69 -13.28
CA ALA A 307 -16.81 7.48 -12.26
C ALA A 307 -16.34 6.02 -12.18
N VAL A 308 -17.29 5.09 -12.24
CA VAL A 308 -17.02 3.65 -12.27
C VAL A 308 -16.21 3.31 -13.52
N LEU A 309 -16.67 3.71 -14.70
CA LEU A 309 -15.99 3.43 -15.97
C LEU A 309 -14.56 3.99 -15.99
N MET A 310 -14.38 5.22 -15.52
CA MET A 310 -13.08 5.87 -15.43
C MET A 310 -12.13 5.16 -14.47
N THR A 311 -12.65 4.72 -13.32
CA THR A 311 -11.85 3.98 -12.34
C THR A 311 -11.40 2.65 -12.92
N LEU A 312 -12.28 1.94 -13.63
CA LEU A 312 -11.96 0.69 -14.32
C LEU A 312 -10.93 0.92 -15.44
N LEU A 313 -11.10 1.97 -16.25
CA LEU A 313 -10.15 2.34 -17.30
C LEU A 313 -8.77 2.67 -16.71
N TRP A 314 -8.73 3.43 -15.63
CA TRP A 314 -7.48 3.73 -14.93
C TRP A 314 -6.83 2.46 -14.37
N MET A 315 -7.58 1.57 -13.72
CA MET A 315 -7.04 0.29 -13.23
C MET A 315 -6.43 -0.53 -14.37
N HIS A 316 -7.09 -0.56 -15.53
CA HIS A 316 -6.60 -1.23 -16.73
C HIS A 316 -5.28 -0.64 -17.22
N ILE A 317 -5.18 0.68 -17.30
CA ILE A 317 -3.94 1.38 -17.71
C ILE A 317 -2.82 1.15 -16.69
N ALA A 318 -3.12 1.28 -15.40
CA ALA A 318 -2.14 1.06 -14.33
C ALA A 318 -1.58 -0.38 -14.36
N LEU A 319 -2.45 -1.36 -14.58
CA LEU A 319 -2.08 -2.76 -14.76
C LEU A 319 -1.14 -2.95 -15.95
N ILE A 320 -1.51 -2.42 -17.11
CA ILE A 320 -0.72 -2.52 -18.34
C ILE A 320 0.64 -1.85 -18.17
N MET A 321 0.67 -0.63 -17.63
CA MET A 321 1.91 0.11 -17.38
C MET A 321 2.81 -0.61 -16.40
N THR A 322 2.25 -1.17 -15.32
CA THR A 322 3.02 -1.95 -14.34
C THR A 322 3.59 -3.21 -14.98
N ALA A 323 2.78 -3.96 -15.72
CA ALA A 323 3.23 -5.15 -16.45
C ALA A 323 4.36 -4.84 -17.44
N ALA A 324 4.27 -3.70 -18.14
CA ALA A 324 5.31 -3.23 -19.04
C ALA A 324 6.60 -2.93 -18.26
N VAL A 325 6.53 -2.12 -17.21
CA VAL A 325 7.73 -1.80 -16.42
C VAL A 325 8.35 -3.05 -15.78
N VAL A 326 7.54 -4.04 -15.35
CA VAL A 326 8.02 -5.33 -14.83
C VAL A 326 8.77 -6.14 -15.90
N ILE A 327 8.23 -6.28 -17.12
CA ILE A 327 8.94 -7.02 -18.17
C ILE A 327 10.22 -6.28 -18.59
N LEU A 328 10.23 -4.94 -18.59
CA LEU A 328 11.48 -4.20 -18.78
C LEU A 328 12.49 -4.61 -17.71
N PHE A 329 12.08 -4.84 -16.45
CA PHE A 329 13.03 -5.09 -15.34
C PHE A 329 13.69 -6.43 -15.56
N VAL A 330 12.92 -7.40 -16.01
CA VAL A 330 13.40 -8.72 -16.38
C VAL A 330 14.36 -8.64 -17.56
N ARG A 331 14.00 -7.93 -18.64
CA ARG A 331 14.85 -7.79 -19.84
C ARG A 331 16.13 -7.02 -19.57
N GLY A 332 16.07 -6.02 -18.68
CA GLY A 332 17.23 -5.26 -18.23
C GLY A 332 18.10 -5.98 -17.19
N GLY A 333 17.75 -7.21 -16.78
CA GLY A 333 18.49 -7.98 -15.77
C GLY A 333 18.37 -7.44 -14.34
N ILE A 334 17.45 -6.50 -14.10
CA ILE A 334 17.16 -5.91 -12.78
C ILE A 334 16.24 -6.84 -11.96
N ALA A 335 15.40 -7.61 -12.65
CA ALA A 335 14.52 -8.61 -12.08
C ALA A 335 14.70 -9.95 -12.79
N THR A 336 14.09 -11.00 -12.27
CA THR A 336 14.12 -12.34 -12.86
C THR A 336 12.72 -12.87 -13.08
N ALA A 337 12.56 -13.77 -14.06
CA ALA A 337 11.31 -14.48 -14.34
C ALA A 337 11.56 -15.98 -14.22
N THR A 338 10.62 -16.70 -13.60
CA THR A 338 10.64 -18.17 -13.50
C THR A 338 9.36 -18.75 -14.10
N PRO A 339 9.40 -19.56 -15.17
CA PRO A 339 10.58 -19.85 -16.00
C PRO A 339 11.12 -18.59 -16.72
N PRO A 340 12.37 -18.61 -17.21
CA PRO A 340 12.98 -17.49 -17.92
C PRO A 340 12.08 -16.99 -19.05
N LEU A 341 11.96 -15.67 -19.14
CA LEU A 341 11.09 -15.03 -20.12
C LEU A 341 11.74 -15.09 -21.51
N PRO A 342 11.06 -15.62 -22.55
CA PRO A 342 11.55 -15.57 -23.92
C PRO A 342 11.85 -14.12 -24.37
N PRO A 343 12.85 -13.89 -25.26
CA PRO A 343 13.16 -12.55 -25.76
C PRO A 343 11.97 -11.84 -26.41
N ASP A 344 11.12 -12.60 -27.09
CA ASP A 344 9.92 -12.19 -27.81
C ASP A 344 8.64 -12.29 -26.97
N ALA A 345 8.75 -12.54 -25.66
CA ALA A 345 7.59 -12.73 -24.81
C ALA A 345 6.65 -11.51 -24.87
N PRO A 346 5.34 -11.74 -25.08
CA PRO A 346 4.37 -10.66 -25.19
C PRO A 346 4.13 -10.00 -23.83
N LEU A 347 3.66 -8.76 -23.87
CA LEU A 347 3.23 -8.00 -22.68
C LEU A 347 2.17 -8.75 -21.85
N THR A 348 1.38 -9.61 -22.50
CA THR A 348 0.36 -10.44 -21.86
C THR A 348 0.93 -11.39 -20.81
N ALA A 349 2.22 -11.76 -20.88
CA ALA A 349 2.88 -12.53 -19.82
C ALA A 349 2.96 -11.73 -18.51
N GLY A 350 3.34 -10.46 -18.60
CA GLY A 350 3.36 -9.51 -17.48
C GLY A 350 1.96 -9.23 -16.94
N ILE A 351 1.00 -8.98 -17.84
CA ILE A 351 -0.39 -8.73 -17.44
C ILE A 351 -0.96 -9.97 -16.73
N GLY A 352 -0.75 -11.16 -17.29
CA GLY A 352 -1.22 -12.42 -16.73
C GLY A 352 -0.72 -12.65 -15.30
N ASP A 353 0.56 -12.38 -15.04
CA ASP A 353 1.14 -12.44 -13.70
C ASP A 353 0.49 -11.48 -12.70
N GLN A 354 0.32 -10.21 -13.09
CA GLN A 354 -0.24 -9.18 -12.23
C GLN A 354 -1.72 -9.43 -11.92
N VAL A 355 -2.50 -9.87 -12.92
CA VAL A 355 -3.91 -10.25 -12.71
C VAL A 355 -4.00 -11.51 -11.86
N TRP A 356 -3.18 -12.54 -12.13
CA TRP A 356 -3.14 -13.75 -11.32
C TRP A 356 -2.88 -13.43 -9.86
N GLY A 357 -1.88 -12.57 -9.58
CA GLY A 357 -1.55 -12.13 -8.24
C GLY A 357 -2.67 -11.35 -7.57
N PHE A 358 -3.32 -10.43 -8.29
CA PHE A 358 -4.46 -9.69 -7.75
C PHE A 358 -5.63 -10.62 -7.38
N VAL A 359 -5.93 -11.58 -8.25
CA VAL A 359 -7.02 -12.54 -8.10
C VAL A 359 -6.74 -13.56 -6.99
N ASN A 360 -5.48 -13.97 -6.81
CA ASN A 360 -5.04 -14.79 -5.69
C ASN A 360 -5.18 -14.07 -4.34
N ALA A 361 -4.96 -12.75 -4.35
CA ALA A 361 -4.95 -11.93 -3.15
C ALA A 361 -6.36 -11.67 -2.57
N VAL A 362 -7.43 -12.05 -3.26
CA VAL A 362 -8.81 -11.90 -2.78
C VAL A 362 -9.10 -12.97 -1.71
N PRO A 363 -9.21 -12.59 -0.42
CA PRO A 363 -9.33 -13.57 0.67
C PRO A 363 -10.60 -14.42 0.52
N GLY A 364 -10.44 -15.74 0.70
CA GLY A 364 -11.54 -16.70 0.75
C GLY A 364 -12.11 -17.15 -0.59
N LEU A 365 -11.69 -16.56 -1.72
CA LEU A 365 -12.12 -17.04 -3.04
C LEU A 365 -11.17 -18.08 -3.66
N ASP A 366 -9.87 -18.03 -3.32
CA ASP A 366 -8.84 -18.96 -3.81
C ASP A 366 -8.96 -19.21 -5.34
N ILE A 367 -9.26 -18.14 -6.12
CA ILE A 367 -9.68 -18.25 -7.52
C ILE A 367 -8.67 -19.05 -8.37
N PRO A 368 -7.34 -18.85 -8.25
CA PRO A 368 -6.40 -19.64 -9.03
C PRO A 368 -6.47 -21.14 -8.72
N LYS A 369 -6.67 -21.51 -7.45
CA LYS A 369 -6.81 -22.91 -7.05
C LYS A 369 -8.11 -23.52 -7.54
N THR A 370 -9.22 -22.77 -7.45
CA THR A 370 -10.56 -23.25 -7.83
C THR A 370 -10.78 -23.31 -9.34
N THR A 371 -10.16 -22.42 -10.10
CA THR A 371 -10.23 -22.38 -11.57
C THR A 371 -9.09 -23.15 -12.24
N HIS A 372 -8.17 -23.72 -11.46
CA HIS A 372 -6.92 -24.31 -11.94
C HIS A 372 -6.10 -23.35 -12.82
N TRP A 373 -6.23 -22.05 -12.60
CA TRP A 373 -5.47 -21.05 -13.32
C TRP A 373 -4.03 -21.05 -12.84
N THR A 374 -3.14 -21.60 -13.67
CA THR A 374 -1.72 -21.69 -13.38
C THR A 374 -0.99 -20.41 -13.77
N ARG A 375 -0.07 -19.98 -12.90
CA ARG A 375 0.84 -18.85 -13.16
C ARG A 375 1.92 -19.31 -14.14
N HIS A 376 1.93 -18.75 -15.35
CA HIS A 376 2.89 -19.14 -16.39
C HIS A 376 4.30 -18.62 -16.14
N HIS A 377 4.42 -17.39 -15.63
CA HIS A 377 5.68 -16.77 -15.25
C HIS A 377 5.53 -16.13 -13.88
N ALA A 378 6.52 -16.33 -13.02
CA ALA A 378 6.65 -15.64 -11.76
C ALA A 378 7.80 -14.64 -11.84
N PHE A 379 7.47 -13.35 -11.73
CA PHE A 379 8.47 -12.29 -11.69
C PHE A 379 8.93 -12.04 -10.25
N SER A 380 10.24 -11.88 -10.06
CA SER A 380 10.83 -11.63 -8.74
C SER A 380 11.93 -10.57 -8.81
N GLY A 381 12.15 -9.88 -7.69
CA GLY A 381 13.09 -8.78 -7.58
C GLY A 381 12.47 -7.60 -6.83
N TRP A 382 13.26 -6.86 -6.06
CA TRP A 382 12.74 -5.79 -5.21
C TRP A 382 11.98 -4.69 -6.00
N PRO A 383 12.38 -4.26 -7.22
CA PRO A 383 11.63 -3.24 -7.94
C PRO A 383 10.28 -3.75 -8.44
N VAL A 384 10.24 -5.01 -8.90
CA VAL A 384 9.00 -5.68 -9.30
C VAL A 384 8.05 -5.78 -8.12
N GLY A 385 8.58 -6.15 -6.94
CA GLY A 385 7.80 -6.21 -5.71
C GLY A 385 7.20 -4.86 -5.33
N VAL A 386 8.00 -3.78 -5.34
CA VAL A 386 7.52 -2.42 -5.06
C VAL A 386 6.43 -1.98 -6.03
N LEU A 387 6.63 -2.20 -7.33
CA LEU A 387 5.65 -1.83 -8.36
C LEU A 387 4.35 -2.62 -8.24
N THR A 388 4.45 -3.93 -8.10
CA THR A 388 3.29 -4.83 -7.96
C THR A 388 2.50 -4.49 -6.70
N LEU A 389 3.20 -4.22 -5.59
CA LEU A 389 2.57 -3.79 -4.33
C LEU A 389 1.88 -2.43 -4.50
N GLY A 390 2.53 -1.47 -5.15
CA GLY A 390 1.97 -0.15 -5.44
C GLY A 390 0.70 -0.26 -6.28
N LEU A 391 0.70 -1.10 -7.33
CA LEU A 391 -0.47 -1.40 -8.13
C LEU A 391 -1.60 -1.98 -7.26
N ARG A 392 -1.33 -3.06 -6.51
CA ARG A 392 -2.34 -3.72 -5.65
C ARG A 392 -2.96 -2.76 -4.65
N LEU A 393 -2.14 -1.97 -3.95
CA LEU A 393 -2.62 -0.97 -3.01
C LEU A 393 -3.54 0.05 -3.68
N SER A 394 -3.14 0.53 -4.87
CA SER A 394 -3.92 1.51 -5.62
C SER A 394 -5.25 0.92 -6.12
N VAL A 395 -5.27 -0.35 -6.55
CA VAL A 395 -6.51 -1.07 -6.92
C VAL A 395 -7.42 -1.26 -5.71
N VAL A 396 -6.89 -1.66 -4.55
CA VAL A 396 -7.67 -1.80 -3.31
C VAL A 396 -8.33 -0.47 -2.93
N VAL A 397 -7.58 0.64 -2.95
CA VAL A 397 -8.13 1.97 -2.68
C VAL A 397 -9.26 2.32 -3.66
N ALA A 398 -9.04 2.05 -4.94
CA ALA A 398 -10.03 2.34 -5.98
C ALA A 398 -11.30 1.47 -5.83
N LEU A 399 -11.17 0.19 -5.48
CA LEU A 399 -12.31 -0.69 -5.18
C LEU A 399 -13.08 -0.25 -3.94
N LEU A 400 -12.39 0.14 -2.87
CA LEU A 400 -13.04 0.69 -1.67
C LEU A 400 -13.82 1.97 -1.99
N GLY A 401 -13.27 2.82 -2.86
CA GLY A 401 -13.99 3.96 -3.41
C GLY A 401 -15.27 3.53 -4.14
N LEU A 402 -15.18 2.57 -5.05
CA LEU A 402 -16.33 2.08 -5.83
C LEU A 402 -17.43 1.50 -4.94
N LEU A 403 -17.07 0.69 -3.94
CA LEU A 403 -18.02 0.15 -2.95
C LEU A 403 -18.72 1.28 -2.18
N TRP A 404 -17.99 2.35 -1.86
CA TRP A 404 -18.57 3.51 -1.21
C TRP A 404 -19.57 4.25 -2.11
N LEU A 405 -19.30 4.42 -3.41
CA LEU A 405 -20.30 5.00 -4.34
C LEU A 405 -21.57 4.17 -4.40
N LEU A 406 -21.43 2.86 -4.51
CA LEU A 406 -22.58 1.95 -4.54
C LEU A 406 -23.42 2.11 -3.26
N GLY A 407 -22.78 2.21 -2.11
CA GLY A 407 -23.45 2.49 -0.84
C GLY A 407 -24.17 3.85 -0.80
N ARG A 408 -23.61 4.89 -1.44
CA ARG A 408 -24.26 6.20 -1.57
C ARG A 408 -25.49 6.12 -2.48
N LEU A 409 -25.41 5.42 -3.61
CA LEU A 409 -26.51 5.27 -4.57
C LEU A 409 -27.70 4.52 -3.96
N VAL A 410 -27.43 3.45 -3.20
CA VAL A 410 -28.48 2.72 -2.48
C VAL A 410 -29.17 3.63 -1.43
N ARG A 411 -28.43 4.58 -0.84
CA ARG A 411 -29.01 5.53 0.13
C ARG A 411 -29.83 6.62 -0.55
N SER A 412 -29.37 7.17 -1.67
CA SER A 412 -30.12 8.21 -2.40
C SER A 412 -31.47 7.68 -2.90
N GLY A 413 -31.48 6.49 -3.52
CA GLY A 413 -32.74 5.89 -4.00
C GLY A 413 -33.73 5.55 -2.90
N ARG A 414 -33.27 5.26 -1.67
CA ARG A 414 -34.16 5.07 -0.51
C ARG A 414 -34.79 6.37 -0.01
N ASN A 415 -34.09 7.49 -0.12
CA ASN A 415 -34.62 8.78 0.30
C ASN A 415 -35.69 9.27 -0.68
N GLU A 416 -35.49 9.08 -1.98
CA GLU A 416 -36.50 9.40 -3.01
C GLU A 416 -37.77 8.56 -2.86
N ALA A 417 -37.65 7.28 -2.48
CA ALA A 417 -38.80 6.42 -2.23
C ALA A 417 -39.56 6.72 -0.93
N ALA A 418 -39.01 7.55 -0.04
CA ALA A 418 -39.55 7.83 1.29
C ALA A 418 -40.26 9.19 1.40
N GLU A 419 -40.27 10.01 0.35
CA GLU A 419 -41.16 11.18 0.25
C GLU A 419 -42.49 10.73 -0.37
N PRO A 420 -43.56 10.55 0.44
CA PRO A 420 -44.89 10.37 -0.11
C PRO A 420 -45.36 11.69 -0.75
N ASP A 421 -45.79 11.59 -2.01
CA ASP A 421 -46.46 12.67 -2.76
C ASP A 421 -47.67 13.27 -2.02
#